data_AF-A0A8J7JYW4-F1
#
_entry.id   AF-A0A8J7JYW4-F1
#
_cell.length_a   1.000
_cell.length_b   1.000
_cell.length_c   1.000
_cell.angle_alpha   90.00
_cell.angle_beta   90.00
_cell.angle_gamma   90.00
#
_symmetry.space_group_name_H-M   'P 1'
#
loop_
_entity.id
_entity.type
_entity.pdbx_description
1 polymer ?
#
loop_
_entity_poly.entity_id
_entity_poly.type
_entity_poly.pdbx_seq_one_letter_code
_entity_poly.pdbx_strand_id
1 'polypeptide(L)' 'MNSNEFTQAFNLAKALNLVTASRIVNGVLYVYNSAGQAKPWDSFAAEFPLERLMAMVNRELTQH' A
#
# COMPACT_ATOMS: atom_id res chain seq x y z
N MET A 1 -10.94 8.39 -1.74
CA MET A 1 -9.53 8.73 -1.46
C MET A 1 -9.14 9.86 -2.38
N ASN A 2 -8.58 10.94 -1.84
CA ASN A 2 -8.05 12.03 -2.66
C ASN A 2 -6.62 11.69 -3.15
N SER A 3 -6.09 12.47 -4.11
CA SER A 3 -4.77 12.21 -4.71
C SER A 3 -3.62 12.21 -3.69
N ASN A 4 -3.71 13.05 -2.65
CA ASN A 4 -2.67 13.15 -1.62
C ASN A 4 -2.68 11.92 -0.70
N GLU A 5 -3.87 11.51 -0.23
CA GLU A 5 -4.05 10.31 0.57
C GLU A 5 -3.59 9.06 -0.18
N PHE A 6 -3.90 8.98 -1.48
CA PHE A 6 -3.43 7.90 -2.33
C PHE A 6 -1.90 7.83 -2.38
N THR A 7 -1.26 8.96 -2.68
CA THR A 7 0.20 9.05 -2.78
C THR A 7 0.85 8.66 -1.46
N GLN A 8 0.31 9.15 -0.34
CA GLN A 8 0.80 8.84 0.99
C GLN A 8 0.65 7.35 1.31
N ALA A 9 -0.55 6.78 1.12
CA ALA A 9 -0.81 5.36 1.39
C ALA A 9 0.06 4.45 0.52
N PHE A 10 0.22 4.78 -0.77
CA PHE A 10 1.04 4.00 -1.69
C PHE A 10 2.52 4.02 -1.28
N ASN A 11 3.05 5.18 -0.91
CA ASN A 11 4.44 5.30 -0.44
C ASN A 11 4.67 4.56 0.88
N LEU A 12 3.75 4.65 1.84
CA LEU A 12 3.84 3.90 3.10
C LEU A 12 3.77 2.40 2.87
N ALA A 13 2.87 1.93 1.99
CA ALA A 13 2.76 0.52 1.64
C ALA A 13 4.05 -0.03 1.00
N LYS A 14 4.76 0.77 0.20
CA LYS A 14 6.09 0.42 -0.32
C LYS A 14 7.15 0.41 0.77
N ALA A 15 7.17 1.41 1.66
CA ALA A 15 8.12 1.47 2.77
C ALA A 15 8.00 0.24 3.70
N LEU A 16 6.78 -0.23 3.94
CA LEU A 16 6.46 -1.43 4.72
C LEU A 16 6.67 -2.74 3.93
N ASN A 17 7.20 -2.70 2.71
CA ASN A 17 7.34 -3.85 1.81
C ASN A 17 6.04 -4.63 1.52
N LEU A 18 4.88 -4.03 1.76
CA LEU A 18 3.57 -4.62 1.45
C LEU A 18 3.29 -4.59 -0.06
N VAL A 19 3.86 -3.60 -0.75
CA VAL A 19 3.80 -3.43 -2.20
C VAL A 19 5.21 -3.35 -2.76
N THR A 20 5.58 -4.32 -3.60
CA THR A 20 6.88 -4.38 -4.28
C THR A 20 6.81 -3.82 -5.69
N ALA A 21 5.67 -4.01 -6.38
CA ALA A 21 5.42 -3.49 -7.71
C ALA A 21 3.96 -3.07 -7.88
N SER A 22 3.70 -2.25 -8.89
CA SER A 22 2.34 -1.89 -9.30
C SER A 22 2.22 -1.84 -10.82
N ARG A 23 1.02 -2.13 -11.33
CA ARG A 23 0.73 -2.12 -12.77
C ARG A 23 -0.72 -1.73 -13.02
N ILE A 24 -0.95 -0.89 -14.02
CA ILE A 24 -2.31 -0.61 -14.51
C ILE A 24 -2.69 -1.70 -15.52
N VAL A 25 -3.83 -2.34 -15.30
CA VAL A 25 -4.42 -3.34 -16.21
C VAL A 25 -5.87 -2.94 -16.46
N ASN A 26 -6.22 -2.65 -17.72
CA ASN A 26 -7.57 -2.21 -18.11
C ASN A 26 -8.10 -1.03 -17.26
N GLY A 27 -7.24 -0.06 -16.95
CA GLY A 27 -7.60 1.12 -16.15
C GLY A 27 -7.65 0.90 -14.63
N VAL A 28 -7.45 -0.33 -14.15
CA VAL A 28 -7.39 -0.64 -12.71
C VAL A 28 -5.94 -0.74 -12.27
N LEU A 29 -5.59 -0.06 -11.17
CA LEU A 29 -4.28 -0.20 -10.55
C LEU A 29 -4.22 -1.51 -9.76
N TYR A 30 -3.32 -2.40 -10.14
CA TYR A 30 -2.97 -3.60 -9.38
C TYR A 30 -1.67 -3.36 -8.61
N VAL A 31 -1.62 -3.88 -7.39
CA VAL A 31 -0.42 -3.92 -6.56
C VAL A 31 0.01 -5.36 -6.32
N TYR A 32 1.32 -5.56 -6.26
CA TYR A 32 1.95 -6.86 -6.12
C TYR A 32 2.77 -6.87 -4.84
N ASN A 33 2.72 -7.97 -4.08
CA ASN A 33 3.58 -8.19 -2.92
C ASN A 33 4.83 -9.00 -3.30
N SER A 34 5.71 -9.26 -2.34
CA SER A 34 6.93 -10.04 -2.53
C SER A 34 6.68 -11.50 -2.93
N ALA A 35 5.50 -12.06 -2.61
CA ALA A 35 5.07 -13.38 -3.04
C ALA A 35 4.53 -13.41 -4.49
N GLY A 36 4.53 -12.26 -5.19
CA GLY A 36 4.00 -12.15 -6.54
C GLY A 36 2.47 -12.14 -6.63
N GLN A 37 1.77 -12.08 -5.49
CA GLN A 37 0.31 -12.01 -5.47
C GLN A 37 -0.13 -10.61 -5.87
N ALA A 38 -1.04 -10.55 -6.85
CA ALA A 38 -1.63 -9.32 -7.32
C ALA A 38 -3.01 -9.10 -6.67
N LYS A 39 -3.31 -7.87 -6.26
CA LYS A 39 -4.67 -7.46 -5.93
C LYS A 39 -4.98 -6.04 -6.42
N PRO A 40 -6.25 -5.71 -6.73
CA PRO A 40 -6.64 -4.35 -7.05
C PRO A 40 -6.33 -3.39 -5.90
N TRP A 41 -5.94 -2.15 -6.24
CA TRP A 41 -5.63 -1.12 -5.26
C TRP A 41 -6.79 -0.87 -4.30
N ASP A 42 -8.03 -0.82 -4.80
CA ASP A 42 -9.20 -0.59 -3.94
C ASP A 42 -9.38 -1.69 -2.89
N SER A 43 -9.14 -2.95 -3.27
CA SER A 43 -9.16 -4.08 -2.33
C SER A 43 -8.00 -4.01 -1.34
N PHE A 44 -6.80 -3.62 -1.79
CA PHE A 44 -5.65 -3.40 -0.91
C PHE A 44 -5.92 -2.27 0.10
N ALA A 45 -6.43 -1.13 -0.36
CA ALA A 45 -6.71 0.04 0.47
C ALA A 45 -7.83 -0.20 1.50
N ALA A 46 -8.78 -1.10 1.20
CA ALA A 46 -9.78 -1.55 2.17
C ALA A 46 -9.16 -2.42 3.29
N GLU A 47 -8.18 -3.25 2.97
CA GLU A 47 -7.47 -4.12 3.94
C GLU A 47 -6.43 -3.33 4.75
N PHE A 48 -5.78 -2.35 4.10
CA PHE A 48 -4.75 -1.49 4.64
C PHE A 48 -5.10 0.00 4.43
N PRO A 49 -6.06 0.53 5.21
CA PRO A 49 -6.36 1.96 5.17
C PRO A 49 -5.15 2.79 5.63
N LEU A 50 -5.09 4.04 5.20
CA LEU A 50 -3.97 4.96 5.48
C LEU A 50 -3.58 5.00 6.96
N GLU A 51 -4.56 5.10 7.86
CA GLU A 51 -4.35 5.12 9.31
C GLU A 51 -3.63 3.87 9.82
N ARG A 52 -3.98 2.70 9.28
CA ARG A 52 -3.34 1.42 9.61
C ARG A 52 -1.90 1.39 9.11
N LEU A 53 -1.65 1.86 7.89
CA LEU A 53 -0.30 1.95 7.32
C LEU A 53 0.59 2.89 8.15
N MET A 54 0.07 4.06 8.55
CA MET A 54 0.78 4.99 9.43
C MET A 54 1.10 4.36 10.78
N ALA A 55 0.15 3.65 11.39
CA ALA A 55 0.38 2.96 12.66
C ALA A 55 1.43 1.85 12.55
N MET A 56 1.48 1.13 11.43
CA MET A 56 2.50 0.10 11.17
C MET A 56 3.90 0.72 11.05
N VAL A 57 4.05 1.82 10.30
CA VAL A 57 5.35 2.51 10.18
C VAL A 57 5.81 3.04 11.54
N ASN A 58 4.92 3.66 12.31
CA ASN A 58 5.26 4.16 13.65
C ASN A 58 5.72 3.04 14.59
N ARG A 59 5.15 1.83 14.45
CA ARG A 59 5.58 0.65 15.21
C ARG A 59 6.98 0.20 14.81
N GLU A 60 7.29 0.13 13.51
CA GLU A 60 8.64 -0.22 13.04
C GLU A 60 9.69 0.79 13.52
N LEU A 61 9.36 2.09 13.52
CA LEU A 61 10.24 3.15 14.02
C LEU A 61 10.47 3.11 15.53
N THR A 62 9.54 2.55 16.30
CA THR A 62 9.65 2.45 17.77
C THR A 62 10.38 1.18 18.22
N GLN A 63 10.53 0.19 17.33
CA GLN A 63 11.20 -1.08 17.60
C GLN A 63 12.71 -1.05 17.29
N HIS A 64 13.21 0.08 16.78
CA HIS A 64 14.62 0.37 16.54
C HIS A 64 15.13 1.45 17.50
#